data_AF-A0A172YLG9-F1
#
_entry.id   AF-A0A172YLG9-F1
#
_cell.length_a   1.000
_cell.length_b   1.000
_cell.length_c   1.000
_cell.angle_alpha   90.00
_cell.angle_beta   90.00
_cell.angle_gamma   90.00
#
_symmetry.space_group_name_H-M   'P 1'
#
loop_
_entity.id
_entity.type
_entity.pdbx_description
1 polymer ?
#
loop_
_entity_poly.entity_id
_entity_poly.type
_entity_poly.pdbx_seq_one_letter_code
_entity_poly.pdbx_strand_id
1 'polypeptide(L)'
;MKKILLLDIENLPKTETELLKYCSQYNYIYLVYAKTPSGFSLDGVVKLAPFISSGKLKVLKMPKVGKDAADFGLTFIAGQLSTQFKSSDVVFEVMSNDHSMEYVVDLLKIAKFQANLISNKPLVTPQIVKEIKSEINVDSLIYQYCEYLIKQGSRPSKLDSLINSLKAILKVEEDVARVLVELLKKNKIIKFENNKPNYQDTVLQSYLKQKNITAETAETAETAETAETAETAETAETAENIGYKLDQKLSNIRLRLMPFLNVIPEKRPKYLASFEVLLEKCVPKEQVSETLELLIKSCLISVHKREITYSPQLFGN
;
A
#
# COMPACT_ATOMS: atom_id res chain seq x y z
N MET A 1 27.16 -12.34 6.88
CA MET A 1 26.96 -12.79 5.49
C MET A 1 26.72 -11.59 4.60
N LYS A 2 27.37 -11.54 3.43
CA LYS A 2 27.18 -10.48 2.44
C LYS A 2 25.93 -10.76 1.61
N LYS A 3 25.14 -9.73 1.30
CA LYS A 3 23.95 -9.85 0.47
C LYS A 3 24.25 -9.50 -1.00
N ILE A 4 23.89 -10.40 -1.90
CA ILE A 4 23.99 -10.23 -3.35
C ILE A 4 22.58 -10.10 -3.93
N LEU A 5 22.32 -8.98 -4.60
CA LEU A 5 21.08 -8.78 -5.36
C LEU A 5 21.32 -9.08 -6.84
N LEU A 6 20.53 -9.98 -7.41
CA LEU A 6 20.43 -10.22 -8.84
C LEU A 6 19.12 -9.58 -9.33
N LEU A 7 19.22 -8.47 -10.06
CA LEU A 7 18.07 -7.65 -10.44
C LEU A 7 17.75 -7.80 -11.92
N ASP A 8 16.55 -8.31 -12.19
CA ASP A 8 15.89 -8.28 -13.48
C ASP A 8 15.19 -6.94 -13.67
N ILE A 9 15.88 -5.97 -14.26
CA ILE A 9 15.33 -4.62 -14.42
C ILE A 9 14.27 -4.52 -15.53
N GLU A 10 14.20 -5.48 -16.43
CA GLU A 10 13.21 -5.47 -17.50
C GLU A 10 11.85 -5.95 -17.00
N ASN A 11 11.85 -7.04 -16.23
CA ASN A 11 10.64 -7.55 -15.62
C ASN A 11 10.21 -6.71 -14.41
N LEU A 12 11.18 -6.10 -13.72
CA LEU A 12 10.95 -5.25 -12.57
C LEU A 12 11.72 -3.92 -12.64
N PRO A 13 11.23 -2.95 -13.43
CA PRO A 13 11.84 -1.63 -13.52
C PRO A 13 12.00 -0.96 -12.16
N LYS A 14 13.14 -0.29 -11.98
CA LYS A 14 13.48 0.46 -10.75
C LYS A 14 13.80 1.90 -11.08
N THR A 15 13.31 2.78 -10.24
CA THR A 15 13.72 4.18 -10.24
C THR A 15 15.14 4.34 -9.70
N GLU A 16 15.77 5.46 -10.01
CA GLU A 16 17.08 5.82 -9.48
C GLU A 16 17.12 5.80 -7.95
N THR A 17 16.09 6.37 -7.31
CA THR A 17 15.97 6.43 -5.85
C THR A 17 15.92 5.04 -5.25
N GLU A 18 15.23 4.10 -5.90
CA GLU A 18 15.20 2.70 -5.47
C GLU A 18 16.56 2.03 -5.62
N LEU A 19 17.26 2.22 -6.74
CA LEU A 19 18.59 1.66 -6.92
C LEU A 19 19.60 2.21 -5.90
N LEU A 20 19.54 3.51 -5.61
CA LEU A 20 20.38 4.12 -4.57
C LEU A 20 20.07 3.53 -3.19
N LYS A 21 18.79 3.29 -2.88
CA LYS A 21 18.40 2.61 -1.65
C LYS A 21 18.95 1.19 -1.58
N TYR A 22 18.89 0.43 -2.68
CA TYR A 22 19.48 -0.90 -2.73
C TYR A 22 20.99 -0.86 -2.56
N CYS A 23 21.67 0.16 -3.10
CA CYS A 23 23.11 0.36 -2.87
C CYS A 23 23.45 0.53 -1.38
N SER A 24 22.50 0.89 -0.51
CA SER A 24 22.71 0.91 0.94
C SER A 24 22.41 -0.42 1.63
N GLN A 25 21.56 -1.27 1.04
CA GLN A 25 21.06 -2.51 1.66
C GLN A 25 21.87 -3.75 1.28
N TYR A 26 22.46 -3.74 0.08
CA TYR A 26 23.18 -4.88 -0.48
C TYR A 26 24.68 -4.63 -0.51
N ASN A 27 25.45 -5.72 -0.45
CA ASN A 27 26.91 -5.65 -0.61
C ASN A 27 27.29 -5.61 -2.09
N TYR A 28 26.55 -6.35 -2.92
CA TYR A 28 26.72 -6.36 -4.38
C TYR A 28 25.37 -6.39 -5.07
N ILE A 29 25.26 -5.67 -6.18
CA ILE A 29 24.07 -5.60 -7.01
C ILE A 29 24.48 -5.86 -8.45
N TYR A 30 23.83 -6.83 -9.09
CA TYR A 30 24.03 -7.17 -10.48
C TYR A 30 22.73 -6.89 -11.23
N LEU A 31 22.79 -5.91 -12.12
CA LEU A 31 21.67 -5.49 -12.95
C LEU A 31 21.93 -6.01 -14.36
N VAL A 32 20.99 -6.79 -14.88
CA VAL A 32 21.06 -7.34 -16.24
C VAL A 32 19.95 -6.72 -17.08
N TYR A 33 20.27 -6.25 -18.28
CA TYR A 33 19.30 -5.71 -19.22
C TYR A 33 19.71 -6.01 -20.66
N ALA A 34 18.75 -6.24 -21.54
CA ALA A 34 18.94 -6.38 -22.97
C ALA A 34 18.48 -5.12 -23.72
N LYS A 35 17.33 -4.57 -23.35
CA LYS A 35 16.78 -3.30 -23.81
C LYS A 35 16.96 -2.23 -22.74
N THR A 36 17.48 -1.07 -23.14
CA THR A 36 17.72 0.04 -22.22
C THR A 36 16.43 0.43 -21.50
N PRO A 37 16.40 0.40 -20.16
CA PRO A 37 15.26 0.90 -19.40
C PRO A 37 15.09 2.40 -19.64
N SER A 38 13.88 2.84 -19.98
CA SER A 38 13.55 4.26 -20.05
C SER A 38 13.46 4.86 -18.64
N GLY A 39 14.18 5.95 -18.35
CA GLY A 39 13.95 6.74 -17.13
C GLY A 39 15.16 7.05 -16.24
N PHE A 40 16.40 6.91 -16.70
CA PHE A 40 17.57 7.40 -15.98
C PHE A 40 17.96 8.83 -16.42
N SER A 41 17.94 9.76 -15.48
CA SER A 41 18.48 11.11 -15.53
C SER A 41 20.00 11.12 -15.43
N LEU A 42 20.61 12.21 -15.91
CA LEU A 42 22.05 12.44 -15.77
C LEU A 42 22.48 12.52 -14.30
N ASP A 43 21.67 13.14 -13.44
CA ASP A 43 21.93 13.20 -12.00
C ASP A 43 21.96 11.82 -11.35
N GLY A 44 21.05 10.94 -11.77
CA GLY A 44 21.03 9.53 -11.36
C GLY A 44 22.32 8.82 -11.72
N VAL A 45 22.82 9.02 -12.94
CA VAL A 45 24.09 8.43 -13.40
C VAL A 45 25.26 8.92 -12.53
N VAL A 46 25.35 10.22 -12.27
CA VAL A 46 26.41 10.79 -11.41
C VAL A 46 26.35 10.19 -9.99
N LYS A 47 25.16 10.03 -9.42
CA LYS A 47 24.97 9.44 -8.09
C LYS A 47 25.30 7.94 -8.05
N LEU A 48 25.08 7.22 -9.14
CA LEU A 48 25.36 5.79 -9.23
C LEU A 48 26.82 5.48 -9.57
N ALA A 49 27.54 6.42 -10.21
CA ALA A 49 28.91 6.23 -10.66
C ALA A 49 29.89 5.73 -9.59
N PRO A 50 29.87 6.20 -8.32
CA PRO A 50 30.75 5.67 -7.26
C PRO A 50 30.49 4.19 -6.93
N PHE A 51 29.24 3.74 -7.05
CA PHE A 51 28.88 2.33 -6.81
C PHE A 51 29.29 1.45 -7.98
N ILE A 52 29.26 1.98 -9.20
CA ILE A 52 29.74 1.31 -10.40
C ILE A 52 31.25 1.16 -10.34
N SER A 53 31.98 2.24 -10.04
CA SER A 53 33.45 2.23 -9.99
C SER A 53 34.00 1.34 -8.88
N SER A 54 33.32 1.26 -7.73
CA SER A 54 33.69 0.34 -6.64
C SER A 54 33.34 -1.13 -6.92
N GLY A 55 32.66 -1.43 -8.02
CA GLY A 55 32.18 -2.78 -8.35
C GLY A 55 31.03 -3.26 -7.46
N LYS A 56 30.46 -2.37 -6.64
CA LYS A 56 29.28 -2.65 -5.82
C LYS A 56 28.03 -2.81 -6.69
N LEU A 57 27.87 -1.96 -7.69
CA LEU A 57 26.84 -2.05 -8.71
C LEU A 57 27.48 -2.47 -10.03
N LYS A 58 27.10 -3.65 -10.54
CA LYS A 58 27.55 -4.14 -11.84
C LYS A 58 26.37 -4.15 -12.79
N VAL A 59 26.56 -3.52 -13.93
CA VAL A 59 25.55 -3.37 -14.97
C VAL A 59 25.99 -4.19 -16.18
N LEU A 60 25.21 -5.21 -16.53
CA LEU A 60 25.46 -6.11 -17.65
C LEU A 60 24.44 -5.86 -18.74
N LYS A 61 24.92 -5.37 -19.89
CA LYS A 61 24.13 -5.29 -21.12
C LYS A 61 24.23 -6.61 -21.87
N MET A 62 23.09 -7.18 -22.23
CA MET A 62 23.06 -8.38 -23.07
C MET A 62 23.47 -8.04 -24.51
N PRO A 63 24.27 -8.91 -25.17
CA PRO A 63 24.75 -8.65 -26.53
C PRO A 63 23.65 -8.79 -27.58
N LYS A 64 22.58 -9.53 -27.28
CA LYS A 64 21.41 -9.72 -28.14
C LYS A 64 20.16 -9.40 -27.36
N VAL A 65 19.21 -8.74 -28.03
CA VAL A 65 17.86 -8.52 -27.50
C VAL A 65 17.03 -9.75 -27.82
N GLY A 66 16.39 -10.31 -26.80
CA GLY A 66 15.52 -11.47 -26.90
C GLY A 66 14.67 -11.57 -25.64
N LYS A 67 13.53 -12.27 -25.73
CA LYS A 67 12.54 -12.37 -24.65
C LYS A 67 13.18 -12.80 -23.32
N ASP A 68 14.08 -13.78 -23.37
CA ASP A 68 14.70 -14.39 -22.19
C ASP A 68 16.17 -13.94 -22.02
N ALA A 69 16.58 -12.87 -22.71
CA ALA A 69 17.99 -12.46 -22.72
C ALA A 69 18.48 -12.04 -21.32
N ALA A 70 17.67 -11.28 -20.58
CA ALA A 70 18.01 -10.90 -19.21
C ALA A 70 18.08 -12.12 -18.27
N ASP A 71 17.17 -13.09 -18.45
CA ASP A 71 17.13 -14.35 -17.70
C ASP A 71 18.42 -15.14 -17.85
N PHE A 72 18.92 -15.27 -19.09
CA PHE A 72 20.20 -15.90 -19.36
C PHE A 72 21.36 -15.16 -18.71
N GLY A 73 21.35 -13.82 -18.75
CA GLY A 73 22.40 -13.02 -18.10
C GLY A 73 22.39 -13.17 -16.58
N LEU A 74 21.21 -13.18 -15.94
CA LEU A 74 21.08 -13.41 -14.51
C LEU A 74 21.52 -14.81 -14.12
N THR A 75 21.10 -15.82 -14.89
CA THR A 75 21.51 -17.22 -14.67
C THR A 75 23.02 -17.38 -14.79
N PHE A 76 23.63 -16.78 -15.82
CA PHE A 76 25.08 -16.80 -16.03
C PHE A 76 25.83 -16.16 -14.85
N ILE A 77 25.38 -14.98 -14.40
CA ILE A 77 25.98 -14.28 -13.27
C ILE A 77 25.79 -15.06 -11.97
N ALA A 78 24.61 -15.63 -11.71
CA ALA A 78 24.36 -16.47 -10.54
C ALA A 78 25.34 -17.65 -10.49
N GLY A 79 25.49 -18.37 -11.61
CA GLY A 79 26.44 -19.47 -11.76
C GLY A 79 27.88 -19.02 -11.52
N GLN A 80 28.32 -17.93 -12.16
CA GLN A 80 29.65 -17.38 -11.98
C GLN A 80 29.92 -17.03 -10.51
N LEU A 81 29.00 -16.33 -9.84
CA LEU A 81 29.15 -15.93 -8.44
C LEU A 81 29.15 -17.13 -7.50
N SER A 82 28.37 -18.17 -7.80
CA SER A 82 28.37 -19.40 -7.01
C SER A 82 29.74 -20.10 -6.98
N THR A 83 30.58 -19.88 -7.99
CA THR A 83 31.98 -20.39 -8.00
C THR A 83 32.99 -19.45 -7.34
N GLN A 84 32.65 -18.17 -7.20
CA GLN A 84 33.55 -17.15 -6.64
C GLN A 84 33.41 -17.01 -5.12
N PHE A 85 32.22 -17.34 -4.59
CA PHE A 85 31.91 -17.22 -3.17
C PHE A 85 31.73 -18.58 -2.53
N LYS A 86 31.98 -18.67 -1.22
CA LYS A 86 31.56 -19.81 -0.40
C LYS A 86 30.12 -19.60 0.05
N SER A 87 29.36 -20.69 0.17
CA SER A 87 27.96 -20.64 0.60
C SER A 87 27.74 -20.10 2.01
N SER A 88 28.76 -20.18 2.88
CA SER A 88 28.76 -19.58 4.21
C SER A 88 28.85 -18.06 4.22
N ASP A 89 29.34 -17.46 3.12
CA ASP A 89 29.78 -16.07 3.13
C ASP A 89 28.71 -15.13 2.56
N VAL A 90 27.82 -15.67 1.71
CA VAL A 90 26.88 -14.88 0.91
C VAL A 90 25.46 -15.44 0.91
N VAL A 91 24.51 -14.53 0.77
CA VAL A 91 23.09 -14.82 0.52
C VAL A 91 22.70 -14.16 -0.80
N PHE A 92 21.98 -14.90 -1.64
CA PHE A 92 21.46 -14.42 -2.90
C PHE A 92 20.00 -14.00 -2.76
N GLU A 93 19.67 -12.83 -3.28
CA GLU A 93 18.30 -12.35 -3.45
C GLU A 93 18.11 -12.10 -4.95
N VAL A 94 17.24 -12.88 -5.59
CA VAL A 94 16.90 -12.75 -7.01
C VAL A 94 15.63 -11.95 -7.10
N MET A 95 15.64 -10.80 -7.77
CA MET A 95 14.51 -9.89 -7.84
C MET A 95 13.96 -9.85 -9.26
N SER A 96 12.81 -10.50 -9.45
CA SER A 96 12.07 -10.56 -10.71
C SER A 96 10.61 -10.96 -10.42
N ASN A 97 9.68 -10.59 -11.31
CA ASN A 97 8.34 -11.17 -11.31
C ASN A 97 8.19 -12.32 -12.32
N ASP A 98 9.25 -12.72 -13.00
CA ASP A 98 9.24 -13.92 -13.84
C ASP A 98 9.32 -15.17 -12.95
N HIS A 99 8.38 -16.10 -13.14
CA HIS A 99 8.36 -17.36 -12.39
C HIS A 99 9.55 -18.25 -12.76
N SER A 100 10.10 -18.11 -13.97
CA SER A 100 11.29 -18.85 -14.39
C SER A 100 12.53 -18.54 -13.54
N MET A 101 12.58 -17.39 -12.85
CA MET A 101 13.68 -17.07 -11.93
C MET A 101 13.72 -17.94 -10.68
N GLU A 102 12.65 -18.70 -10.39
CA GLU A 102 12.66 -19.73 -9.36
C GLU A 102 13.71 -20.82 -9.67
N TYR A 103 13.92 -21.16 -10.95
CA TYR A 103 14.96 -22.11 -11.35
C TYR A 103 16.37 -21.65 -10.94
N VAL A 104 16.67 -20.35 -11.07
CA VAL A 104 17.97 -19.78 -10.65
C VAL A 104 18.14 -19.90 -9.14
N VAL A 105 17.09 -19.60 -8.39
CA VAL A 105 17.08 -19.72 -6.93
C VAL A 105 17.29 -21.16 -6.49
N ASP A 106 16.63 -22.12 -7.14
CA ASP A 106 16.75 -23.53 -6.79
C ASP A 106 18.12 -24.10 -7.16
N LEU A 107 18.71 -23.70 -8.28
CA LEU A 107 20.09 -24.04 -8.63
C LEU A 107 21.09 -23.53 -7.58
N LEU A 108 20.91 -22.30 -7.08
CA LEU A 108 21.74 -21.75 -6.00
C LEU A 108 21.57 -22.54 -4.68
N LYS A 109 20.33 -22.96 -4.34
CA LYS A 109 20.08 -23.81 -3.17
C LYS A 109 20.68 -25.21 -3.32
N ILE A 110 20.64 -25.80 -4.52
CA ILE A 110 21.31 -27.07 -4.84
C ILE A 110 22.82 -26.93 -4.59
N ALA A 111 23.40 -25.80 -5.01
CA ALA A 111 24.78 -25.40 -4.71
C ALA A 111 25.02 -24.98 -3.24
N LYS A 112 24.05 -25.23 -2.35
CA LYS A 112 24.09 -24.99 -0.89
C LYS A 112 24.10 -23.52 -0.46
N PHE A 113 23.80 -22.57 -1.35
CA PHE A 113 23.63 -21.17 -0.98
C PHE A 113 22.26 -20.91 -0.37
N GLN A 114 22.17 -19.90 0.50
CA GLN A 114 20.88 -19.30 0.83
C GLN A 114 20.44 -18.40 -0.34
N ALA A 115 19.28 -18.69 -0.92
CA ALA A 115 18.75 -17.95 -2.05
C ALA A 115 17.23 -17.74 -1.92
N ASN A 116 16.76 -16.52 -2.20
CA ASN A 116 15.35 -16.15 -2.14
C ASN A 116 14.92 -15.41 -3.42
N LEU A 117 13.71 -15.69 -3.91
CA LEU A 117 13.07 -14.91 -4.96
C LEU A 117 12.28 -13.75 -4.32
N ILE A 118 12.47 -12.54 -4.85
CA ILE A 118 11.71 -11.33 -4.49
C ILE A 118 10.90 -10.91 -5.71
N SER A 119 9.58 -11.05 -5.62
CA SER A 119 8.65 -10.53 -6.62
C SER A 119 7.82 -9.39 -6.04
N ASN A 120 7.48 -8.42 -6.90
CA ASN A 120 6.51 -7.35 -6.63
C ASN A 120 5.19 -7.57 -7.38
N LYS A 121 4.98 -8.72 -8.04
CA LYS A 121 3.69 -9.01 -8.67
C LYS A 121 2.63 -9.07 -7.57
N PRO A 122 1.63 -8.18 -7.59
CA PRO A 122 0.49 -8.34 -6.71
C PRO A 122 -0.16 -9.70 -7.01
N LEU A 123 -0.64 -10.40 -5.98
CA LEU A 123 -1.23 -11.74 -6.11
C LEU A 123 -2.43 -11.79 -7.08
N VAL A 124 -2.98 -10.64 -7.41
CA VAL A 124 -4.15 -10.38 -8.26
C VAL A 124 -3.92 -9.08 -9.04
N THR A 125 -4.49 -8.99 -10.23
CA THR A 125 -4.39 -7.77 -11.05
C THR A 125 -5.20 -6.62 -10.44
N PRO A 126 -4.85 -5.34 -10.71
CA PRO A 126 -5.60 -4.20 -10.20
C PRO A 126 -7.08 -4.15 -10.64
N GLN A 127 -7.43 -4.78 -11.76
CA GLN A 127 -8.81 -4.90 -12.25
C GLN A 127 -9.64 -5.81 -11.33
N ILE A 128 -9.14 -7.02 -11.04
CA ILE A 128 -9.75 -7.96 -10.10
C ILE A 128 -9.92 -7.33 -8.71
N VAL A 129 -8.91 -6.57 -8.24
CA VAL A 129 -8.99 -5.85 -6.96
C VAL A 129 -10.13 -4.82 -6.97
N LYS A 130 -10.38 -4.13 -8.08
CA LYS A 130 -11.46 -3.14 -8.19
C LYS A 130 -12.84 -3.79 -8.25
N GLU A 131 -12.98 -4.84 -9.05
CA GLU A 131 -14.23 -5.61 -9.20
C GLU A 131 -14.65 -6.23 -7.86
N ILE A 132 -13.73 -6.89 -7.17
CA ILE A 132 -13.99 -7.47 -5.85
C ILE A 132 -14.32 -6.38 -4.82
N LYS A 133 -13.67 -5.21 -4.88
CA LYS A 133 -13.98 -4.09 -3.97
C LYS A 133 -15.32 -3.42 -4.24
N SER A 134 -15.84 -3.47 -5.46
CA SER A 134 -17.17 -2.96 -5.77
C SER A 134 -18.29 -3.88 -5.29
N GLU A 135 -18.03 -5.17 -5.19
CA GLU A 135 -19.05 -6.19 -4.86
C GLU A 135 -18.98 -6.64 -3.40
N ILE A 136 -17.77 -6.69 -2.84
CA ILE A 136 -17.50 -7.29 -1.53
C ILE A 136 -16.90 -6.23 -0.60
N ASN A 137 -17.43 -6.15 0.62
CA ASN A 137 -16.85 -5.32 1.67
C ASN A 137 -15.57 -5.94 2.22
N VAL A 138 -14.48 -5.78 1.47
CA VAL A 138 -13.15 -6.31 1.82
C VAL A 138 -12.63 -5.74 3.14
N ASP A 139 -13.01 -4.51 3.52
CA ASP A 139 -12.55 -3.89 4.76
C ASP A 139 -13.16 -4.58 6.00
N SER A 140 -14.42 -5.03 5.90
CA SER A 140 -15.06 -5.89 6.91
C SER A 140 -14.38 -7.25 7.01
N LEU A 141 -14.03 -7.85 5.87
CA LEU A 141 -13.33 -9.15 5.84
C LEU A 141 -11.93 -9.08 6.44
N ILE A 142 -11.17 -8.01 6.17
CA ILE A 142 -9.87 -7.77 6.82
C ILE A 142 -10.05 -7.62 8.32
N TYR A 143 -11.06 -6.86 8.76
CA TYR A 143 -11.34 -6.66 10.17
C TYR A 143 -11.63 -7.99 10.88
N GLN A 144 -12.55 -8.80 10.34
CA GLN A 144 -12.88 -10.13 10.88
C GLN A 144 -11.65 -11.05 10.95
N TYR A 145 -10.81 -11.02 9.92
CA TYR A 145 -9.59 -11.82 9.92
C TYR A 145 -8.55 -11.32 10.94
N CYS A 146 -8.46 -10.01 11.14
CA CYS A 146 -7.59 -9.43 12.16
C CYS A 146 -8.04 -9.83 13.57
N GLU A 147 -9.35 -9.85 13.84
CA GLU A 147 -9.88 -10.36 15.11
C GLU A 147 -9.52 -11.83 15.33
N TYR A 148 -9.64 -12.63 14.27
CA TYR A 148 -9.21 -14.04 14.31
C TYR A 148 -7.72 -14.17 14.62
N LEU A 149 -6.85 -13.39 13.96
CA LEU A 149 -5.39 -13.43 14.16
C LEU A 149 -4.95 -13.07 15.59
N ILE A 150 -5.73 -12.27 16.31
CA ILE A 150 -5.45 -11.93 17.72
C ILE A 150 -5.93 -13.02 18.67
N LYS A 151 -7.08 -13.64 18.37
CA LYS A 151 -7.66 -14.72 19.19
C LYS A 151 -6.90 -16.05 19.07
N GLN A 152 -6.15 -16.25 17.98
CA GLN A 152 -5.42 -17.49 17.73
C GLN A 152 -3.96 -17.46 18.19
N GLY A 153 -3.54 -18.53 18.86
CA GLY A 153 -2.15 -18.72 19.29
C GLY A 153 -1.21 -19.17 18.18
N SER A 154 -1.71 -19.83 17.12
CA SER A 154 -0.92 -20.23 15.95
C SER A 154 -1.37 -19.47 14.70
N ARG A 155 -0.40 -18.92 13.96
CA ARG A 155 -0.65 -18.14 12.75
C ARG A 155 -0.02 -18.81 11.53
N PRO A 156 -0.61 -18.65 10.33
CA PRO A 156 -0.04 -19.21 9.11
C PRO A 156 1.41 -18.76 8.90
N SER A 157 2.31 -19.69 8.62
CA SER A 157 3.76 -19.42 8.48
C SER A 157 4.25 -19.42 7.03
N LYS A 158 3.35 -19.61 6.08
CA LYS A 158 3.60 -19.63 4.62
C LYS A 158 2.46 -18.93 3.89
N LEU A 159 2.72 -18.45 2.68
CA LEU A 159 1.71 -17.80 1.82
C LEU A 159 0.51 -18.71 1.56
N ASP A 160 0.73 -19.97 1.16
CA ASP A 160 -0.37 -20.90 0.86
C ASP A 160 -1.22 -21.20 2.08
N SER A 161 -0.58 -21.35 3.25
CA SER A 161 -1.28 -21.52 4.52
C SER A 161 -2.10 -20.30 4.91
N LEU A 162 -1.61 -19.08 4.58
CA LEU A 162 -2.35 -17.84 4.81
C LEU A 162 -3.57 -17.73 3.90
N ILE A 163 -3.42 -18.04 2.61
CA ILE A 163 -4.53 -18.08 1.65
C ILE A 163 -5.58 -19.10 2.08
N ASN A 164 -5.16 -20.32 2.44
CA ASN A 164 -6.07 -21.36 2.92
C ASN A 164 -6.78 -20.98 4.23
N SER A 165 -6.07 -20.32 5.14
CA SER A 165 -6.67 -19.79 6.37
C SER A 165 -7.72 -18.71 6.06
N LEU A 166 -7.44 -17.75 5.17
CA LEU A 166 -8.40 -16.74 4.74
C LEU A 166 -9.66 -17.36 4.12
N LYS A 167 -9.49 -18.33 3.19
CA LYS A 167 -10.60 -19.06 2.58
C LYS A 167 -11.46 -19.77 3.62
N ALA A 168 -10.84 -20.49 4.56
CA ALA A 168 -11.54 -21.27 5.57
C ALA A 168 -12.28 -20.40 6.60
N ILE A 169 -11.63 -19.34 7.09
CA ILE A 169 -12.18 -18.51 8.17
C ILE A 169 -13.23 -17.53 7.65
N LEU A 170 -13.00 -16.92 6.49
CA LEU A 170 -13.89 -15.92 5.94
C LEU A 170 -14.90 -16.49 4.93
N LYS A 171 -14.78 -17.78 4.58
CA LYS A 171 -15.62 -18.47 3.59
C LYS A 171 -15.63 -17.73 2.25
N VAL A 172 -14.44 -17.37 1.77
CA VAL A 172 -14.25 -16.63 0.52
C VAL A 172 -13.54 -17.48 -0.53
N GLU A 173 -13.80 -17.14 -1.80
CA GLU A 173 -13.11 -17.73 -2.94
C GLU A 173 -11.63 -17.33 -2.98
N GLU A 174 -10.85 -18.09 -3.76
CA GLU A 174 -9.40 -17.94 -3.80
C GLU A 174 -8.93 -16.55 -4.26
N ASP A 175 -9.57 -15.97 -5.26
CA ASP A 175 -9.22 -14.63 -5.75
C ASP A 175 -9.47 -13.56 -4.69
N VAL A 176 -10.56 -13.68 -3.92
CA VAL A 176 -10.86 -12.79 -2.79
C VAL A 176 -9.82 -12.97 -1.69
N ALA A 177 -9.43 -14.21 -1.36
CA ALA A 177 -8.37 -14.47 -0.39
C ALA A 177 -7.04 -13.84 -0.80
N ARG A 178 -6.67 -13.91 -2.09
CA ARG A 178 -5.46 -13.26 -2.64
C ARG A 178 -5.54 -11.73 -2.55
N VAL A 179 -6.69 -11.12 -2.84
CA VAL A 179 -6.92 -9.68 -2.61
C VAL A 179 -6.70 -9.32 -1.15
N LEU A 180 -7.24 -10.11 -0.22
CA LEU A 180 -7.11 -9.84 1.21
C LEU A 180 -5.65 -9.91 1.68
N VAL A 181 -4.83 -10.82 1.15
CA VAL A 181 -3.39 -10.85 1.42
C VAL A 181 -2.71 -9.55 0.97
N GLU A 182 -3.03 -9.05 -0.22
CA GLU A 182 -2.48 -7.77 -0.72
C GLU A 182 -2.91 -6.59 0.16
N LEU A 183 -4.14 -6.60 0.67
CA LEU A 183 -4.62 -5.56 1.57
C LEU A 183 -3.99 -5.65 2.97
N LEU A 184 -3.77 -6.86 3.51
CA LEU A 184 -3.01 -7.06 4.76
C LEU A 184 -1.57 -6.54 4.63
N LYS A 185 -0.92 -6.77 3.48
CA LYS A 185 0.40 -6.19 3.16
C LYS A 185 0.32 -4.66 3.10
N LYS A 186 -0.66 -4.12 2.37
CA LYS A 186 -0.86 -2.67 2.20
C LYS A 186 -1.08 -1.97 3.54
N ASN A 187 -1.87 -2.56 4.42
CA ASN A 187 -2.15 -2.07 5.77
C ASN A 187 -0.98 -2.33 6.75
N LYS A 188 0.14 -2.90 6.28
CA LYS A 188 1.33 -3.23 7.06
C LYS A 188 1.05 -4.17 8.24
N ILE A 189 -0.06 -4.91 8.19
CA ILE A 189 -0.43 -5.92 9.18
C ILE A 189 0.49 -7.14 9.03
N ILE A 190 0.85 -7.47 7.79
CA ILE A 190 1.84 -8.50 7.48
C ILE A 190 2.98 -7.93 6.63
N LYS A 191 4.18 -8.44 6.85
CA LYS A 191 5.35 -8.24 6.00
C LYS A 191 5.90 -9.60 5.62
N PHE A 192 6.41 -9.77 4.40
CA PHE A 192 7.05 -11.02 4.03
C PHE A 192 8.56 -10.92 4.24
N GLU A 193 9.11 -11.81 5.05
CA GLU A 193 10.55 -11.98 5.25
C GLU A 193 10.90 -13.42 4.89
N ASN A 194 11.81 -13.63 3.92
CA ASN A 194 12.18 -14.96 3.42
C ASN A 194 10.96 -15.84 3.06
N ASN A 195 9.98 -15.26 2.37
CA ASN A 195 8.72 -15.90 1.99
C ASN A 195 7.83 -16.39 3.16
N LYS A 196 8.08 -15.89 4.38
CA LYS A 196 7.25 -16.14 5.56
C LYS A 196 6.52 -14.86 5.96
N PRO A 197 5.20 -14.91 6.22
CA PRO A 197 4.48 -13.78 6.77
C PRO A 197 4.94 -13.51 8.22
N ASN A 198 5.44 -12.31 8.44
CA ASN A 198 5.74 -11.71 9.73
C ASN A 198 4.58 -10.78 10.10
N TYR A 199 3.88 -11.11 11.18
CA TYR A 199 2.69 -10.39 11.65
C TYR A 199 3.11 -9.25 12.58
N GLN A 200 2.68 -8.03 12.26
CA GLN A 200 3.01 -6.84 13.03
C GLN A 200 1.93 -6.63 14.11
N ASP A 201 2.10 -7.28 15.26
CA ASP A 201 1.10 -7.28 16.34
C ASP A 201 0.67 -5.88 16.80
N THR A 202 1.62 -4.94 16.86
CA THR A 202 1.32 -3.55 17.22
C THR A 202 0.40 -2.87 16.21
N VAL A 203 0.61 -3.12 14.92
CA VAL A 203 -0.20 -2.59 13.82
C VAL A 203 -1.56 -3.30 13.77
N LEU A 204 -1.57 -4.62 13.98
CA LEU A 204 -2.79 -5.44 14.04
C LEU A 204 -3.72 -4.98 15.18
N GLN A 205 -3.18 -4.80 16.38
CA GLN A 205 -3.91 -4.28 17.54
C GLN A 205 -4.42 -2.85 17.29
N SER A 206 -3.59 -2.00 16.70
CA SER A 206 -3.98 -0.62 16.35
C SER A 206 -5.10 -0.59 15.30
N TYR A 207 -5.04 -1.47 14.31
CA TYR A 207 -6.04 -1.60 13.26
C TYR A 207 -7.41 -2.01 13.82
N LEU A 208 -7.44 -2.97 14.76
CA LEU A 208 -8.68 -3.36 15.43
C LEU A 208 -9.22 -2.26 16.35
N LYS A 209 -8.36 -1.62 17.15
CA LYS A 209 -8.76 -0.51 18.03
C LYS A 209 -9.38 0.65 17.26
N GLN A 210 -8.80 1.03 16.13
CA GLN A 210 -9.34 2.10 15.28
C GLN A 210 -10.75 1.80 14.75
N LYS A 211 -11.07 0.52 14.47
CA LYS A 211 -12.38 0.10 13.97
C LYS A 211 -13.41 -0.09 15.08
N ASN A 212 -13.03 -0.65 16.24
CA ASN A 212 -13.91 -0.77 17.42
C ASN A 212 -14.36 0.60 17.95
N ILE A 213 -13.47 1.59 17.97
CA ILE A 213 -13.82 2.97 18.35
C ILE A 213 -14.86 3.58 17.40
N THR A 214 -14.86 3.19 16.11
CA THR A 214 -15.83 3.66 15.11
C THR A 214 -17.18 2.91 15.20
N ALA A 215 -17.22 1.73 15.85
CA ALA A 215 -18.43 0.94 16.07
C ALA A 215 -19.09 1.27 17.42
N GLU A 216 -18.31 1.47 18.49
CA GLU A 216 -18.83 1.87 19.81
C GLU A 216 -19.35 3.32 19.83
N THR A 217 -18.77 4.24 19.04
CA THR A 217 -19.36 5.60 18.87
C THR A 217 -20.64 5.61 18.04
N ALA A 218 -20.97 4.53 17.33
CA ALA A 218 -22.24 4.39 16.62
C ALA A 218 -23.35 3.78 17.51
N GLU A 219 -23.00 2.88 18.44
CA GLU A 219 -23.98 2.27 19.37
C GLU A 219 -24.23 3.12 20.64
N THR A 220 -23.27 3.93 21.10
CA THR A 220 -23.48 4.79 22.30
C THR A 220 -24.14 6.14 22.02
N ALA A 221 -24.39 6.49 20.75
CA ALA A 221 -25.15 7.69 20.39
C ALA A 221 -26.68 7.52 20.49
N GLU A 222 -27.20 6.29 20.63
CA GLU A 222 -28.65 6.04 20.76
C GLU A 222 -29.15 5.99 22.22
N THR A 223 -28.28 5.93 23.24
CA THR A 223 -28.72 5.88 24.65
C THR A 223 -27.76 6.59 25.60
N ALA A 224 -27.76 7.92 25.62
CA ALA A 224 -27.17 8.69 26.72
C ALA A 224 -27.73 10.13 26.82
N GLU A 225 -29.06 10.29 26.80
CA GLU A 225 -29.67 11.39 27.55
C GLU A 225 -29.98 10.89 28.95
N THR A 226 -29.09 11.17 29.90
CA THR A 226 -29.33 11.57 31.31
C THR A 226 -28.21 11.14 32.27
N ALA A 227 -27.90 12.07 33.19
CA ALA A 227 -27.20 11.93 34.47
C ALA A 227 -25.66 12.04 34.53
N GLU A 228 -25.27 13.20 35.07
CA GLU A 228 -24.04 13.62 35.76
C GLU A 228 -23.27 12.52 36.56
N THR A 229 -21.94 12.43 36.43
CA THR A 229 -20.86 12.95 37.32
C THR A 229 -19.52 12.21 37.07
N ALA A 230 -18.41 12.98 37.06
CA ALA A 230 -16.98 12.73 37.38
C ALA A 230 -16.37 11.31 37.12
N GLU A 231 -15.17 11.10 36.56
CA GLU A 231 -13.87 11.79 36.65
C GLU A 231 -13.01 11.49 35.40
N THR A 232 -12.02 12.35 35.24
CA THR A 232 -10.94 12.44 34.24
C THR A 232 -10.11 11.17 34.01
N ALA A 233 -9.78 10.91 32.74
CA ALA A 233 -8.47 10.42 32.34
C ALA A 233 -8.13 10.93 30.92
N GLU A 234 -7.23 11.91 30.86
CA GLU A 234 -6.58 12.38 29.64
C GLU A 234 -5.79 11.25 28.97
N THR A 235 -5.75 11.20 27.63
CA THR A 235 -4.49 10.96 26.92
C THR A 235 -4.59 11.43 25.46
N ALA A 236 -3.60 12.23 25.09
CA ALA A 236 -3.54 13.07 23.91
C ALA A 236 -3.64 12.31 22.57
N GLU A 237 -4.63 12.68 21.75
CA GLU A 237 -4.52 12.60 20.30
C GLU A 237 -3.51 13.66 19.83
N THR A 238 -2.47 13.26 19.11
CA THR A 238 -1.62 14.25 18.43
C THR A 238 -2.45 14.93 17.34
N ALA A 239 -2.54 16.26 17.39
CA ALA A 239 -3.34 17.10 16.50
C ALA A 239 -3.11 16.82 15.00
N GLU A 240 -1.93 16.32 14.62
CA GLU A 240 -1.57 15.94 13.24
C GLU A 240 -2.44 14.81 12.68
N ASN A 241 -2.84 13.82 13.49
CA ASN A 241 -3.58 12.66 13.02
C ASN A 241 -5.09 12.95 12.86
N ILE A 242 -5.61 13.88 13.68
CA ILE A 242 -6.96 14.44 13.54
C ILE A 242 -7.02 15.31 12.29
N GLY A 243 -6.02 16.18 12.09
CA GLY A 243 -5.91 17.03 10.90
C GLY A 243 -5.94 16.21 9.61
N TYR A 244 -5.15 15.14 9.53
CA TYR A 244 -5.09 14.28 8.35
C TYR A 244 -6.43 13.60 8.01
N LYS A 245 -7.17 13.11 9.01
CA LYS A 245 -8.50 12.51 8.81
C LYS A 245 -9.53 13.56 8.36
N LEU A 246 -9.46 14.76 8.94
CA LEU A 246 -10.34 15.87 8.58
C LEU A 246 -10.10 16.31 7.13
N ASP A 247 -8.83 16.42 6.72
CA ASP A 247 -8.42 16.77 5.36
C ASP A 247 -8.91 15.75 4.33
N GLN A 248 -8.85 14.46 4.66
CA GLN A 248 -9.39 13.40 3.81
C GLN A 248 -10.92 13.48 3.69
N LYS A 249 -11.63 13.69 4.80
CA LYS A 249 -13.10 13.85 4.81
C LYS A 249 -13.50 15.05 3.96
N LEU A 250 -12.81 16.19 4.13
CA LEU A 250 -13.03 17.41 3.38
C LEU A 250 -12.77 17.24 1.87
N SER A 251 -11.67 16.56 1.52
CA SER A 251 -11.31 16.28 0.12
C SER A 251 -12.37 15.43 -0.59
N ASN A 252 -12.89 14.41 0.10
CA ASN A 252 -13.95 13.55 -0.42
C ASN A 252 -15.26 14.32 -0.62
N ILE A 253 -15.64 15.19 0.33
CA ILE A 253 -16.83 16.05 0.21
C ILE A 253 -16.69 17.01 -0.99
N ARG A 254 -15.52 17.63 -1.15
CA ARG A 254 -15.22 18.54 -2.26
C ARG A 254 -15.36 17.85 -3.62
N LEU A 255 -14.81 16.64 -3.77
CA LEU A 255 -14.92 15.86 -5.01
C LEU A 255 -16.37 15.55 -5.38
N ARG A 256 -17.23 15.28 -4.40
CA ARG A 256 -18.66 15.00 -4.63
C ARG A 256 -19.47 16.25 -4.97
N LEU A 257 -19.09 17.40 -4.41
CA LEU A 257 -19.72 18.69 -4.69
C LEU A 257 -19.32 19.27 -6.06
N MET A 258 -18.11 18.97 -6.53
CA MET A 258 -17.53 19.49 -7.77
C MET A 258 -18.46 19.39 -9.01
N PRO A 259 -19.09 18.25 -9.35
CA PRO A 259 -19.97 18.17 -10.52
C PRO A 259 -21.20 19.09 -10.45
N PHE A 260 -21.60 19.51 -9.25
CA PHE A 260 -22.77 20.35 -9.05
C PHE A 260 -22.42 21.84 -8.92
N LEU A 261 -21.21 22.15 -8.45
CA LEU A 261 -20.79 23.53 -8.22
C LEU A 261 -19.80 24.08 -9.25
N ASN A 262 -19.18 23.22 -10.08
CA ASN A 262 -18.36 23.61 -11.22
C ASN A 262 -19.22 24.08 -12.41
N VAL A 263 -20.06 25.07 -12.12
CA VAL A 263 -20.97 25.75 -13.02
C VAL A 263 -20.77 27.26 -12.88
N ILE A 264 -21.31 28.03 -13.83
CA ILE A 264 -21.33 29.49 -13.73
C ILE A 264 -21.95 29.95 -12.39
N PRO A 265 -21.45 31.03 -11.74
CA PRO A 265 -21.85 31.41 -10.38
C PRO A 265 -23.35 31.53 -10.16
N GLU A 266 -24.09 32.00 -11.16
CA GLU A 266 -25.55 32.19 -11.14
C GLU A 266 -26.34 30.88 -11.00
N LYS A 267 -25.75 29.75 -11.38
CA LYS A 267 -26.36 28.41 -11.27
C LYS A 267 -26.08 27.72 -9.95
N ARG A 268 -25.23 28.30 -9.08
CA ARG A 268 -24.91 27.72 -7.78
C ARG A 268 -26.06 27.96 -6.80
N PRO A 269 -26.32 27.04 -5.86
CA PRO A 269 -27.33 27.24 -4.82
C PRO A 269 -27.08 28.53 -4.03
N LYS A 270 -27.97 29.50 -4.14
CA LYS A 270 -27.81 30.77 -3.42
C LYS A 270 -28.22 30.67 -1.95
N TYR A 271 -29.15 29.77 -1.62
CA TYR A 271 -29.77 29.67 -0.30
C TYR A 271 -29.38 28.39 0.42
N LEU A 272 -29.35 28.45 1.75
CA LEU A 272 -29.02 27.32 2.62
C LEU A 272 -29.86 26.07 2.32
N ALA A 273 -31.18 26.21 2.24
CA ALA A 273 -32.08 25.10 1.94
C ALA A 273 -31.78 24.43 0.58
N SER A 274 -31.48 25.22 -0.45
CA SER A 274 -31.12 24.67 -1.76
C SER A 274 -29.76 23.96 -1.75
N PHE A 275 -28.87 24.35 -0.84
CA PHE A 275 -27.58 23.71 -0.66
C PHE A 275 -27.65 22.46 0.21
N GLU A 276 -28.54 22.41 1.20
CA GLU A 276 -28.84 21.19 1.96
C GLU A 276 -29.40 20.09 1.05
N VAL A 277 -30.32 20.44 0.15
CA VAL A 277 -30.82 19.51 -0.89
C VAL A 277 -29.70 19.06 -1.83
N LEU A 278 -28.71 19.91 -2.09
CA LEU A 278 -27.53 19.50 -2.84
C LEU A 278 -26.63 18.55 -2.03
N LEU A 279 -26.44 18.80 -0.74
CA LEU A 279 -25.68 17.94 0.16
C LEU A 279 -26.32 16.56 0.31
N GLU A 280 -27.65 16.46 0.36
CA GLU A 280 -28.38 15.18 0.35
C GLU A 280 -28.08 14.31 -0.88
N LYS A 281 -27.66 14.93 -2.00
CA LYS A 281 -27.20 14.19 -3.19
C LYS A 281 -25.75 13.71 -3.09
N CYS A 282 -24.97 14.27 -2.17
CA CYS A 282 -23.54 14.05 -2.02
C CYS A 282 -23.18 13.18 -0.81
N VAL A 283 -23.98 13.23 0.26
CA VAL A 283 -23.78 12.51 1.52
C VAL A 283 -25.11 11.93 2.02
N PRO A 284 -25.08 10.88 2.86
CA PRO A 284 -26.28 10.36 3.52
C PRO A 284 -27.03 11.46 4.26
N LYS A 285 -28.36 11.36 4.34
CA LYS A 285 -29.23 12.40 4.92
C LYS A 285 -28.85 12.72 6.37
N GLU A 286 -28.44 11.71 7.11
CA GLU A 286 -28.01 11.79 8.51
C GLU A 286 -26.71 12.60 8.67
N GLN A 287 -25.90 12.71 7.60
CA GLN A 287 -24.60 13.39 7.60
C GLN A 287 -24.65 14.82 7.04
N VAL A 288 -25.82 15.28 6.58
CA VAL A 288 -25.96 16.60 5.94
C VAL A 288 -25.62 17.73 6.91
N SER A 289 -26.15 17.69 8.13
CA SER A 289 -25.90 18.73 9.14
C SER A 289 -24.42 18.79 9.54
N GLU A 290 -23.80 17.63 9.79
CA GLU A 290 -22.37 17.55 10.14
C GLU A 290 -21.48 18.05 9.00
N THR A 291 -21.81 17.66 7.76
CA THR A 291 -21.07 18.08 6.56
C THR A 291 -21.19 19.59 6.34
N LEU A 292 -22.38 20.16 6.53
CA LEU A 292 -22.61 21.60 6.45
C LEU A 292 -21.77 22.35 7.48
N GLU A 293 -21.78 21.92 8.74
CA GLU A 293 -20.95 22.52 9.79
C GLU A 293 -19.46 22.43 9.47
N LEU A 294 -19.00 21.29 8.95
CA LEU A 294 -17.60 21.10 8.60
C LEU A 294 -17.16 22.05 7.48
N LEU A 295 -18.00 22.27 6.46
CA LEU A 295 -17.73 23.21 5.38
C LEU A 295 -17.70 24.67 5.86
N ILE A 296 -18.51 25.02 6.87
CA ILE A 296 -18.50 26.34 7.51
C ILE A 296 -17.24 26.51 8.37
N LYS A 297 -16.94 25.53 9.24
CA LYS A 297 -15.76 25.54 10.14
C LYS A 297 -14.44 25.57 9.37
N SER A 298 -14.39 24.95 8.19
CA SER A 298 -13.23 24.97 7.28
C SER A 298 -13.18 26.18 6.33
N CYS A 299 -14.09 27.15 6.50
CA CYS A 299 -14.18 28.36 5.67
C CYS A 299 -14.35 28.10 4.16
N LEU A 300 -14.87 26.93 3.77
CA LEU A 300 -15.16 26.61 2.37
C LEU A 300 -16.48 27.23 1.91
N ILE A 301 -17.40 27.49 2.84
CA ILE A 301 -18.62 28.26 2.64
C ILE A 301 -18.85 29.19 3.83
N SER A 302 -19.60 30.27 3.62
CA SER A 302 -20.15 31.08 4.71
C SER A 302 -21.63 31.33 4.49
N VAL A 303 -22.39 31.40 5.59
CA VAL A 303 -23.84 31.61 5.55
C VAL A 303 -24.16 32.95 6.19
N HIS A 304 -24.76 33.87 5.42
CA HIS A 304 -25.23 35.16 5.90
C HIS A 304 -26.71 35.32 5.55
N LYS A 305 -27.57 35.49 6.57
CA LYS A 305 -29.03 35.66 6.37
C LYS A 305 -29.64 34.58 5.43
N ARG A 306 -29.21 33.33 5.61
CA ARG A 306 -29.59 32.14 4.80
C ARG A 306 -29.03 32.10 3.37
N GLU A 307 -28.23 33.07 2.95
CA GLU A 307 -27.50 33.03 1.68
C GLU A 307 -26.11 32.42 1.86
N ILE A 308 -25.66 31.62 0.89
CA ILE A 308 -24.35 30.98 0.89
C ILE A 308 -23.39 31.77 0.01
N THR A 309 -22.21 32.05 0.56
CA THR A 309 -21.04 32.50 -0.20
C THR A 309 -20.00 31.39 -0.23
N TYR A 310 -19.50 31.08 -1.43
CA TYR A 310 -18.56 30.00 -1.66
C TYR A 310 -17.12 30.51 -1.69
N SER A 311 -16.22 29.83 -0.98
CA SER A 311 -14.78 30.05 -1.12
C SER A 311 -14.29 29.50 -2.47
N PRO A 312 -13.36 30.19 -3.17
CA PRO A 312 -12.68 29.64 -4.34
C PRO A 312 -11.99 28.31 -4.05
N GLN A 313 -11.55 28.11 -2.80
CA GLN A 313 -10.95 26.86 -2.36
C GLN A 313 -11.92 25.68 -2.44
N LEU A 314 -13.24 25.87 -2.49
CA LEU A 314 -14.18 24.76 -2.61
C LEU A 314 -14.07 24.07 -3.98
N PHE A 315 -13.63 24.76 -5.03
CA PHE A 315 -13.70 24.29 -6.41
C PHE A 315 -12.42 23.61 -6.93
N GLY A 316 -11.29 23.68 -6.20
CA GLY A 316 -9.96 23.23 -6.68
C GLY A 316 -9.45 24.06 -7.87
N ASN A 317 -8.21 24.04 -8.37
CA ASN A 317 -7.00 23.21 -8.26
C ASN A 317 -6.97 22.08 -7.24
#